data_AF-A0A3N5VQC1-F1
#
_entry.id   AF-A0A3N5VQC1-F1
#
_cell.length_a   1.000
_cell.length_b   1.000
_cell.length_c   1.000
_cell.angle_alpha   90.00
_cell.angle_beta   90.00
_cell.angle_gamma   90.00
#
_symmetry.space_group_name_H-M   'P 1'
#
loop_
_entity.id
_entity.type
_entity.pdbx_description
1 polymer ?
#
loop_
_entity_poly.entity_id
_entity_poly.type
_entity_poly.pdbx_seq_one_letter_code
_entity_poly.pdbx_strand_id
1 'polypeptide(L)'
;MTQPFGTIQDNSGPKIGAQDLIGRPLIMWVNDYKKNVGTRNTAQTGRLADPVICDIVDLRPPMGGDPILYRNVWIFTGGLIKTLKTLVGTDPRLLMLTQAPNSYGGRSYTITDLSGDSRAAELGGTWMAANPEFVRSEAPPDPEPWVPNQQPQQPQNQGWPQGSVPAQQWQGQPQQGQQWQQSQPQPQFQQPQQQPVWGQPQQPWQQPQQQAHHEQGPPPAWAQQPVQQAQPQYQQPPMPPQPPAQGSVLERLAAQHQNNDQARQQVQQPYNQEQERQAYGY
;
A
#
# COMPACT_ATOMS: atom_id res chain seq x y z
N MET A 1 20.39 -27.27 -15.21
CA MET A 1 19.13 -26.62 -15.63
C MET A 1 18.81 -25.54 -14.62
N THR A 2 19.20 -24.31 -14.92
CA THR A 2 18.98 -23.11 -14.09
C THR A 2 17.62 -22.55 -14.45
N GLN A 3 16.68 -22.50 -13.50
CA GLN A 3 15.44 -21.73 -13.72
C GLN A 3 15.82 -20.24 -13.79
N PRO A 4 15.33 -19.48 -14.80
CA PRO A 4 15.57 -18.04 -14.85
C PRO A 4 14.93 -17.38 -13.63
N PHE A 5 15.64 -16.42 -13.04
CA PHE A 5 15.09 -15.56 -11.99
C PHE A 5 13.78 -14.92 -12.48
N GLY A 6 12.70 -15.08 -11.69
CA GLY A 6 11.49 -14.25 -11.78
C GLY A 6 10.56 -14.52 -12.97
N THR A 7 9.77 -15.59 -12.91
CA THR A 7 8.45 -15.53 -13.56
C THR A 7 7.60 -14.49 -12.83
N ILE A 8 7.51 -13.30 -13.40
CA ILE A 8 6.64 -12.22 -12.94
C ILE A 8 5.20 -12.76 -12.95
N GLN A 9 4.58 -12.89 -11.77
CA GLN A 9 3.15 -13.10 -11.68
C GLN A 9 2.44 -11.79 -12.02
N ASP A 10 2.03 -11.65 -13.28
CA ASP A 10 1.21 -10.53 -13.74
C ASP A 10 -0.19 -10.64 -13.14
N ASN A 11 -0.39 -9.98 -12.00
CA ASN A 11 -1.70 -9.80 -11.42
C ASN A 11 -2.33 -8.55 -12.04
N SER A 12 -3.02 -8.75 -13.17
CA SER A 12 -3.83 -7.71 -13.81
C SER A 12 -5.03 -7.35 -12.92
N GLY A 13 -4.80 -6.37 -12.04
CA GLY A 13 -5.83 -5.55 -11.36
C GLY A 13 -6.35 -5.96 -9.97
N PRO A 14 -5.59 -6.49 -9.01
CA PRO A 14 -6.04 -6.56 -7.62
C PRO A 14 -5.84 -5.22 -6.89
N LYS A 15 -6.82 -4.84 -6.07
CA LYS A 15 -6.67 -3.78 -5.06
C LYS A 15 -5.69 -4.26 -4.00
N ILE A 16 -4.39 -4.02 -4.18
CA ILE A 16 -3.43 -4.19 -3.10
C ILE A 16 -3.64 -3.09 -2.06
N GLY A 17 -3.80 -3.49 -0.79
CA GLY A 17 -3.94 -2.53 0.29
C GLY A 17 -2.60 -1.89 0.62
N ALA A 18 -2.61 -0.60 0.97
CA ALA A 18 -1.40 0.08 1.46
C ALA A 18 -0.80 -0.62 2.68
N GLN A 19 -1.65 -1.25 3.51
CA GLN A 19 -1.23 -2.05 4.67
C GLN A 19 -0.35 -3.23 4.31
N ASP A 20 -0.59 -3.84 3.14
CA ASP A 20 0.18 -5.00 2.74
C ASP A 20 1.60 -4.54 2.40
N LEU A 21 1.76 -3.36 1.81
CA LEU A 21 3.02 -2.77 1.32
C LEU A 21 3.91 -2.13 2.41
N ILE A 22 3.48 -2.09 3.68
CA ILE A 22 4.24 -1.45 4.75
C ILE A 22 5.58 -2.16 4.98
N GLY A 23 6.66 -1.39 5.17
CA GLY A 23 7.97 -1.88 5.59
C GLY A 23 8.73 -2.65 4.52
N ARG A 24 8.22 -2.67 3.29
CA ARG A 24 8.82 -3.35 2.14
C ARG A 24 9.53 -2.34 1.23
N PRO A 25 10.73 -2.66 0.71
CA PRO A 25 11.37 -1.86 -0.32
C PRO A 25 10.65 -2.03 -1.66
N LEU A 26 10.21 -0.93 -2.26
CA LEU A 26 9.40 -0.91 -3.47
C LEU A 26 10.05 -0.06 -4.55
N ILE A 27 10.00 -0.51 -5.81
CA ILE A 27 10.18 0.39 -6.95
C ILE A 27 8.80 0.84 -7.41
N MET A 28 8.55 2.14 -7.44
CA MET A 28 7.25 2.69 -7.77
C MET A 28 7.34 3.66 -8.95
N TRP A 29 6.52 3.42 -9.97
CA TRP A 29 6.24 4.37 -11.05
C TRP A 29 4.87 4.96 -10.81
N VAL A 30 4.78 6.29 -10.75
CA VAL A 30 3.49 6.96 -10.66
C VAL A 30 3.01 7.28 -12.08
N ASN A 31 2.07 6.48 -12.57
CA ASN A 31 1.58 6.53 -13.94
C ASN A 31 0.68 7.73 -14.16
N ASP A 32 -0.27 7.96 -13.25
CA ASP A 32 -1.27 9.02 -13.40
C ASP A 32 -1.94 9.42 -12.07
N TYR A 33 -2.60 10.57 -12.08
CA TYR A 33 -3.46 11.05 -11.00
C TYR A 33 -4.83 11.42 -11.55
N LYS A 34 -5.86 10.72 -11.06
CA LYS A 34 -7.25 10.96 -11.48
C LYS A 34 -7.97 11.81 -10.46
N LYS A 35 -8.63 12.87 -10.93
CA LYS A 35 -9.48 13.72 -10.08
C LYS A 35 -10.92 13.23 -10.10
N ASN A 36 -11.63 13.43 -8.99
CA ASN A 36 -13.09 13.29 -8.92
C ASN A 36 -13.61 11.90 -9.31
N VAL A 37 -12.87 10.85 -8.97
CA VAL A 37 -13.28 9.46 -9.24
C VAL A 37 -14.31 9.03 -8.20
N GLY A 38 -15.47 8.56 -8.67
CA GLY A 38 -16.47 7.97 -7.79
C GLY A 38 -16.02 6.59 -7.29
N THR A 39 -16.23 6.35 -6.01
CA THR A 39 -15.91 5.09 -5.34
C THR A 39 -17.18 4.46 -4.78
N ARG A 40 -17.11 3.21 -4.31
CA ARG A 40 -18.21 2.58 -3.57
C ARG A 40 -18.69 3.42 -2.39
N ASN A 41 -17.78 4.18 -1.75
CA ASN A 41 -18.10 5.04 -0.62
C ASN A 41 -18.66 6.40 -1.04
N THR A 42 -18.55 6.79 -2.32
CA THR A 42 -19.16 8.01 -2.85
C THR A 42 -20.67 7.98 -2.72
N ALA A 43 -21.31 6.82 -2.94
CA ALA A 43 -22.74 6.63 -2.70
C ALA A 43 -23.17 6.93 -1.26
N GLN A 44 -22.28 6.65 -0.29
CA GLN A 44 -22.58 6.79 1.14
C GLN A 44 -22.23 8.19 1.68
N THR A 45 -21.14 8.78 1.17
CA THR A 45 -20.57 10.02 1.72
C THR A 45 -20.81 11.24 0.84
N GLY A 46 -21.26 11.05 -0.40
CA GLY A 46 -21.34 12.08 -1.44
C GLY A 46 -19.97 12.60 -1.91
N ARG A 47 -18.86 12.04 -1.41
CA ARG A 47 -17.51 12.54 -1.71
C ARG A 47 -16.84 11.70 -2.80
N LEU A 48 -16.32 12.39 -3.81
CA LEU A 48 -15.43 11.81 -4.81
C LEU A 48 -14.03 11.64 -4.20
N ALA A 49 -13.25 10.72 -4.76
CA ALA A 49 -11.86 10.50 -4.36
C ALA A 49 -10.91 10.81 -5.52
N ASP A 50 -9.68 11.16 -5.18
CA ASP A 50 -8.65 11.49 -6.17
C ASP A 50 -7.51 10.47 -6.13
N PRO A 51 -7.67 9.27 -6.72
CA PRO A 51 -6.66 8.24 -6.64
C PRO A 51 -5.40 8.58 -7.45
N VAL A 52 -4.30 7.98 -7.03
CA VAL A 52 -3.07 7.90 -7.83
C VAL A 52 -2.93 6.47 -8.36
N ILE A 53 -2.52 6.33 -9.62
CA ILE A 53 -2.32 5.06 -10.29
C ILE A 53 -0.82 4.80 -10.41
N CYS A 54 -0.37 3.64 -9.92
CA CYS A 54 1.05 3.30 -9.88
C CYS A 54 1.32 1.89 -10.40
N ASP A 55 2.49 1.69 -10.99
CA ASP A 55 3.10 0.36 -11.04
C ASP A 55 4.04 0.22 -9.84
N ILE A 56 3.98 -0.93 -9.18
CA ILE A 56 4.72 -1.20 -7.95
C ILE A 56 5.44 -2.53 -8.09
N VAL A 57 6.75 -2.53 -7.93
CA VAL A 57 7.53 -3.75 -7.75
C VAL A 57 7.85 -3.88 -6.27
N ASP A 58 7.34 -4.92 -5.63
CA ASP A 58 7.75 -5.31 -4.29
C ASP A 58 9.01 -6.18 -4.35
N LEU A 59 10.13 -5.64 -3.88
CA LEU A 59 11.43 -6.30 -3.93
C LEU A 59 11.63 -7.33 -2.82
N ARG A 60 10.76 -7.36 -1.80
CA ARG A 60 10.84 -8.33 -0.71
C ARG A 60 9.43 -8.69 -0.22
N PRO A 61 8.74 -9.61 -0.91
CA PRO A 61 7.44 -10.08 -0.46
C PRO A 61 7.55 -10.82 0.89
N PRO A 62 6.48 -10.79 1.70
CA PRO A 62 6.49 -11.27 3.09
C PRO A 62 6.81 -12.75 3.25
N MET A 63 6.63 -13.58 2.20
CA MET A 63 6.94 -15.01 2.24
C MET A 63 8.35 -15.35 1.71
N GLY A 64 9.21 -14.35 1.48
CA GLY A 64 10.60 -14.57 1.06
C GLY A 64 10.76 -15.07 -0.39
N GLY A 65 9.81 -14.75 -1.26
CA GLY A 65 9.81 -15.13 -2.67
C GLY A 65 10.43 -14.09 -3.61
N ASP A 66 10.31 -14.37 -4.91
CA ASP A 66 10.75 -13.47 -5.98
C ASP A 66 9.99 -12.13 -5.96
N PRO A 67 10.60 -11.04 -6.45
CA PRO A 67 9.94 -9.75 -6.55
C PRO A 67 8.59 -9.82 -7.29
N ILE A 68 7.59 -9.12 -6.75
CA ILE A 68 6.22 -9.14 -7.28
C ILE A 68 5.91 -7.81 -7.94
N LEU A 69 5.44 -7.85 -9.18
CA LEU A 69 4.99 -6.69 -9.92
C LEU A 69 3.47 -6.53 -9.81
N TYR A 70 3.04 -5.35 -9.40
CA TYR A 70 1.65 -4.92 -9.41
C TYR A 70 1.50 -3.81 -10.44
N ARG A 71 0.67 -4.04 -11.45
CA ARG A 71 0.39 -3.07 -12.52
C ARG A 71 -0.85 -2.25 -12.22
N ASN A 72 -0.83 -0.97 -12.56
CA ASN A 72 -1.97 -0.06 -12.49
C ASN A 72 -2.73 -0.12 -11.16
N VAL A 73 -2.00 -0.11 -10.05
CA VAL A 73 -2.52 -0.10 -8.68
C VAL A 73 -3.15 1.26 -8.37
N TRP A 74 -4.39 1.25 -7.89
CA TRP A 74 -5.12 2.45 -7.49
C TRP A 74 -4.96 2.73 -6.00
N ILE A 75 -4.32 3.84 -5.65
CA ILE A 75 -4.09 4.27 -4.26
C ILE A 75 -5.05 5.40 -3.91
N PHE A 76 -5.96 5.14 -2.96
CA PHE A 76 -6.99 6.09 -2.49
C PHE A 76 -6.67 6.76 -1.15
N THR A 77 -5.48 6.52 -0.58
CA THR A 77 -5.12 7.02 0.75
C THR A 77 -4.64 8.46 0.68
N GLY A 78 -5.39 9.41 1.28
CA GLY A 78 -5.13 10.85 1.15
C GLY A 78 -3.70 11.31 1.47
N GLY A 79 -3.07 10.75 2.52
CA GLY A 79 -1.68 11.05 2.86
C GLY A 79 -0.68 10.62 1.79
N LEU A 80 -0.90 9.43 1.21
CA LEU A 80 -0.08 8.92 0.09
C LEU A 80 -0.34 9.73 -1.17
N ILE A 81 -1.60 10.02 -1.49
CA ILE A 81 -1.99 10.82 -2.67
C ILE A 81 -1.27 12.17 -2.67
N LYS A 82 -1.22 12.87 -1.52
CA LYS A 82 -0.55 14.18 -1.42
C LYS A 82 0.91 14.11 -1.86
N THR A 83 1.60 13.02 -1.53
CA THR A 83 3.02 12.82 -1.84
C THR A 83 3.20 12.28 -3.25
N LEU A 84 2.51 11.19 -3.59
CA LEU A 84 2.67 10.48 -4.86
C LEU A 84 2.24 11.30 -6.07
N LYS A 85 1.22 12.16 -5.96
CA LYS A 85 0.78 12.99 -7.09
C LYS A 85 1.88 13.93 -7.60
N THR A 86 2.88 14.25 -6.77
CA THR A 86 4.01 15.10 -7.16
C THR A 86 5.06 14.35 -7.99
N LEU A 87 4.95 13.02 -8.03
CA LEU A 87 5.85 12.11 -8.76
C LEU A 87 5.24 11.64 -10.08
N VAL A 88 4.05 12.14 -10.46
CA VAL A 88 3.40 11.76 -11.73
C VAL A 88 4.32 12.13 -12.89
N GLY A 89 4.62 11.15 -13.73
CA GLY A 89 5.45 11.33 -14.92
C GLY A 89 6.96 11.39 -14.63
N THR A 90 7.40 11.24 -13.38
CA THR A 90 8.83 11.12 -13.06
C THR A 90 9.34 9.70 -13.28
N ASP A 91 10.66 9.56 -13.28
CA ASP A 91 11.35 8.26 -13.23
C ASP A 91 10.96 7.45 -11.98
N PRO A 92 11.12 6.11 -12.01
CA PRO A 92 10.83 5.28 -10.86
C PRO A 92 11.57 5.72 -9.61
N ARG A 93 10.91 5.58 -8.46
CA ARG A 93 11.52 5.85 -7.16
C ARG A 93 11.59 4.58 -6.34
N LEU A 94 12.71 4.41 -5.66
CA LEU A 94 12.88 3.37 -4.64
C LEU A 94 12.35 3.91 -3.31
N LEU A 95 11.25 3.33 -2.84
CA LEU A 95 10.43 3.86 -1.76
C LEU A 95 10.10 2.76 -0.73
N MET A 96 9.69 3.17 0.45
CA MET A 96 9.08 2.28 1.44
C MET A 96 7.88 2.95 2.09
N LEU A 97 6.77 2.22 2.19
CA LEU A 97 5.60 2.68 2.92
C LEU A 97 5.81 2.45 4.42
N THR A 98 5.45 3.45 5.20
CA THR A 98 5.48 3.44 6.66
C THR A 98 4.10 3.78 7.18
N GLN A 99 3.75 3.24 8.34
CA GLN A 99 2.46 3.50 8.98
C GLN A 99 2.71 4.27 10.28
N ALA A 100 1.99 5.38 10.44
CA ALA A 100 1.97 6.16 11.68
C ALA A 100 0.54 6.27 12.23
N PRO A 101 0.37 6.23 13.56
CA PRO A 101 -0.92 6.54 14.17
C PRO A 101 -1.32 7.98 13.83
N ASN A 102 -2.59 8.20 13.51
CA ASN A 102 -3.12 9.55 13.28
C ASN A 102 -3.86 10.07 14.52
N SER A 103 -4.01 11.39 14.64
CA SER A 103 -4.64 12.05 15.79
C SER A 103 -6.12 11.68 16.02
N TYR A 104 -6.76 11.03 15.05
CA TYR A 104 -8.16 10.61 15.10
C TYR A 104 -8.32 9.11 15.38
N GLY A 105 -7.27 8.43 15.84
CA GLY A 105 -7.29 6.99 16.16
C GLY A 105 -7.25 6.06 14.94
N GLY A 106 -7.10 6.61 13.73
CA GLY A 106 -6.87 5.86 12.51
C GLY A 106 -5.40 5.66 12.18
N ARG A 107 -5.15 5.05 11.01
CA ARG A 107 -3.80 4.82 10.47
C ARG A 107 -3.53 5.83 9.36
N SER A 108 -2.38 6.48 9.40
CA SER A 108 -1.84 7.27 8.29
C SER A 108 -0.68 6.52 7.65
N TYR A 109 -0.56 6.66 6.34
CA TYR A 109 0.50 6.04 5.57
C TYR A 109 1.37 7.14 4.98
N THR A 110 2.67 7.01 5.14
CA THR A 110 3.69 7.91 4.62
C THR A 110 4.73 7.12 3.85
N ILE A 111 5.45 7.80 2.95
CA ILE A 111 6.48 7.19 2.13
C ILE A 111 7.83 7.75 2.55
N THR A 112 8.82 6.86 2.63
CA THR A 112 10.23 7.23 2.80
C THR A 112 10.99 6.88 1.53
N ASP A 113 11.85 7.79 1.09
CA ASP A 113 12.77 7.54 -0.02
C ASP A 113 13.92 6.65 0.48
N LEU A 114 14.16 5.54 -0.22
CA LEU A 114 15.19 4.56 0.11
C LEU A 114 16.41 4.63 -0.82
N SER A 115 16.50 5.63 -1.70
CA SER A 115 17.67 5.81 -2.58
C SER A 115 19.00 6.00 -1.84
N GLY A 116 18.95 6.52 -0.60
CA GLY A 116 20.12 6.63 0.27
C GLY A 116 20.49 5.34 1.03
N ASP A 117 19.62 4.32 1.04
CA ASP A 117 19.89 3.03 1.66
C ASP A 117 20.64 2.14 0.66
N SER A 118 21.92 1.89 0.93
CA SER A 118 22.78 1.07 0.05
C SER A 118 22.21 -0.32 -0.28
N ARG A 119 21.55 -0.99 0.68
CA ARG A 119 21.01 -2.34 0.47
C ARG A 119 19.75 -2.29 -0.39
N ALA A 120 18.89 -1.32 -0.12
CA ALA A 120 17.70 -1.13 -0.94
C ALA A 120 18.08 -0.72 -2.37
N ALA A 121 19.06 0.18 -2.52
CA ALA A 121 19.56 0.64 -3.81
C ALA A 121 20.16 -0.50 -4.63
N GLU A 122 20.93 -1.40 -4.00
CA GLU A 122 21.46 -2.60 -4.64
C GLU A 122 20.34 -3.54 -5.12
N LEU A 123 19.32 -3.80 -4.28
CA LEU A 123 18.17 -4.61 -4.67
C LEU A 123 17.40 -3.99 -5.85
N GLY A 124 17.14 -2.69 -5.77
CA GLY A 124 16.45 -1.96 -6.83
C GLY A 124 17.24 -1.95 -8.14
N GLY A 125 18.55 -1.68 -8.06
CA GLY A 125 19.44 -1.69 -9.22
C GLY A 125 19.57 -3.06 -9.85
N THR A 126 19.65 -4.13 -9.05
CA THR A 126 19.70 -5.51 -9.53
C THR A 126 18.43 -5.87 -10.28
N TRP A 127 17.26 -5.52 -9.73
CA TRP A 127 15.99 -5.78 -10.39
C TRP A 127 15.87 -5.01 -11.71
N MET A 128 16.22 -3.72 -11.73
CA MET A 128 16.18 -2.90 -12.94
C MET A 128 17.14 -3.41 -14.02
N ALA A 129 18.35 -3.82 -13.65
CA ALA A 129 19.31 -4.40 -14.57
C ALA A 129 18.87 -5.76 -15.14
N ALA A 130 18.14 -6.55 -14.34
CA ALA A 130 17.57 -7.82 -14.79
C ALA A 130 16.32 -7.66 -15.67
N ASN A 131 15.67 -6.48 -15.63
CA ASN A 131 14.42 -6.21 -16.36
C ASN A 131 14.55 -4.95 -17.24
N PRO A 132 15.51 -4.90 -18.19
CA PRO A 132 15.74 -3.70 -19.02
C PRO A 132 14.57 -3.38 -19.95
N GLU A 133 13.78 -4.39 -20.32
CA GLU A 133 12.58 -4.28 -21.16
C GLU A 133 11.34 -3.86 -20.36
N PHE A 134 11.47 -3.59 -19.06
CA PHE A 134 10.32 -3.16 -18.27
C PHE A 134 9.86 -1.77 -18.72
N VAL A 135 8.67 -1.74 -19.33
CA VAL A 135 7.99 -0.50 -19.67
C VAL A 135 6.93 -0.22 -18.60
N ARG A 136 6.85 1.03 -18.15
CA ARG A 136 5.76 1.51 -17.27
C ARG A 136 4.42 1.31 -17.96
N SER A 137 3.38 0.95 -17.21
CA SER A 137 2.04 0.82 -17.78
C SER A 137 1.53 2.17 -18.25
N GLU A 138 0.81 2.15 -19.36
CA GLU A 138 -0.05 3.27 -19.70
C GLU A 138 -1.17 3.38 -18.67
N ALA A 139 -1.52 4.63 -18.34
CA ALA A 139 -2.61 4.89 -17.43
C ALA A 139 -3.91 4.31 -18.01
N PRO A 140 -4.71 3.58 -17.22
CA PRO A 140 -6.00 3.11 -17.68
C PRO A 140 -6.89 4.31 -18.04
N PRO A 141 -7.84 4.13 -18.97
CA PRO A 141 -8.81 5.17 -19.31
C PRO A 141 -9.56 5.64 -18.06
N ASP A 142 -10.04 6.88 -18.10
CA ASP A 142 -10.84 7.41 -17.00
C ASP A 142 -12.05 6.48 -16.75
N PRO A 143 -12.33 6.14 -15.47
CA PRO A 143 -13.51 5.38 -15.15
C PRO A 143 -14.72 6.23 -15.51
N GLU A 144 -15.80 5.59 -15.98
CA GLU A 144 -17.03 6.32 -16.27
C GLU A 144 -17.43 7.19 -15.06
N PRO A 145 -17.89 8.43 -15.30
CA PRO A 145 -18.36 9.30 -14.23
C PRO A 145 -19.36 8.52 -13.39
N TRP A 146 -19.12 8.46 -12.07
CA TRP A 146 -20.02 7.73 -11.20
C TRP A 146 -21.41 8.38 -11.28
N VAL A 147 -22.37 7.63 -11.83
CA VAL A 147 -23.77 8.00 -11.80
C VAL A 147 -24.35 7.37 -10.53
N PRO A 148 -24.90 8.16 -9.59
CA PRO A 148 -25.66 7.60 -8.49
C PRO A 148 -26.72 6.69 -9.09
N ASN A 149 -26.70 5.41 -8.69
CA ASN A 149 -27.76 4.51 -9.08
C ASN A 149 -29.04 5.11 -8.49
N GLN A 150 -29.82 5.82 -9.31
CA GLN A 150 -31.11 6.33 -8.89
C GLN A 150 -31.90 5.07 -8.60
N GLN A 151 -32.08 4.76 -7.31
CA GLN A 151 -33.00 3.72 -6.90
C GLN A 151 -34.28 4.00 -7.69
N PRO A 152 -34.73 3.07 -8.56
CA PRO A 152 -36.00 3.25 -9.22
C PRO A 152 -36.99 3.52 -8.08
N GLN A 153 -37.56 4.73 -8.07
CA GLN A 153 -38.61 5.08 -7.13
C GLN A 153 -39.60 3.93 -7.24
N GLN A 154 -39.69 3.10 -6.19
CA GLN A 154 -40.73 2.09 -6.15
C GLN A 154 -42.02 2.87 -6.39
N PRO A 155 -42.83 2.51 -7.40
CA PRO A 155 -44.08 3.21 -7.65
C PRO A 155 -44.81 3.23 -6.32
N GLN A 156 -44.99 4.45 -5.81
CA GLN A 156 -45.60 4.72 -4.53
C GLN A 156 -46.96 4.03 -4.58
N ASN A 157 -47.06 2.92 -3.85
CA ASN A 157 -48.19 2.01 -3.88
C ASN A 157 -49.43 2.86 -3.58
N GLN A 158 -50.17 3.23 -4.63
CA GLN A 158 -51.42 3.98 -4.50
C GLN A 158 -52.31 3.13 -3.63
N GLY A 159 -52.75 3.72 -2.52
CA GLY A 159 -53.44 3.02 -1.44
C GLY A 159 -54.49 2.07 -1.98
N TRP A 160 -54.43 0.81 -1.53
CA TRP A 160 -55.56 -0.08 -1.65
C TRP A 160 -56.78 0.63 -1.05
N PRO A 161 -57.93 0.68 -1.75
CA PRO A 161 -59.14 1.21 -1.16
C PRO A 161 -59.43 0.44 0.12
N GLN A 162 -59.72 1.20 1.17
CA GLN A 162 -60.14 0.76 2.50
C GLN A 162 -61.47 0.00 2.36
N GLY A 163 -61.40 -1.24 1.90
CA GLY A 163 -62.52 -2.15 1.73
C GLY A 163 -62.46 -3.22 2.82
N SER A 164 -63.37 -3.10 3.76
CA SER A 164 -63.69 -4.02 4.84
C SER A 164 -63.62 -5.50 4.41
N VAL A 165 -62.62 -6.25 4.87
CA VAL A 165 -62.71 -7.71 4.91
C VAL A 165 -63.39 -8.10 6.22
N PRO A 166 -64.59 -8.71 6.20
CA PRO A 166 -65.19 -9.24 7.42
C PRO A 166 -64.37 -10.44 7.91
N ALA A 167 -64.14 -10.48 9.21
CA ALA A 167 -63.65 -11.65 9.91
C ALA A 167 -64.68 -12.78 9.75
N GLN A 168 -64.44 -13.73 8.84
CA GLN A 168 -65.08 -15.04 8.90
C GLN A 168 -64.03 -16.10 9.24
N GLN A 169 -64.02 -16.40 10.54
CA GLN A 169 -64.11 -17.74 11.10
C GLN A 169 -63.94 -18.89 10.09
N TRP A 170 -62.75 -19.49 10.06
CA TRP A 170 -62.57 -20.84 9.56
C TRP A 170 -62.18 -21.77 10.71
N GLN A 171 -63.22 -22.36 11.30
CA GLN A 171 -63.13 -23.64 11.99
C GLN A 171 -63.12 -24.74 10.93
N GLY A 172 -62.05 -25.55 10.95
CA GLY A 172 -61.96 -26.96 10.54
C GLY A 172 -62.61 -27.45 9.24
N GLN A 173 -61.81 -27.99 8.32
CA GLN A 173 -61.87 -29.42 7.92
C GLN A 173 -60.66 -29.80 7.04
N PRO A 174 -60.17 -31.06 7.09
CA PRO A 174 -59.12 -31.55 6.22
C PRO A 174 -59.72 -32.18 4.97
N GLN A 175 -59.27 -31.80 3.77
CA GLN A 175 -59.51 -32.62 2.59
C GLN A 175 -58.38 -32.52 1.57
N GLN A 176 -57.94 -33.71 1.18
CA GLN A 176 -56.93 -34.03 0.19
C GLN A 176 -57.35 -33.55 -1.20
N GLY A 177 -56.38 -33.12 -2.02
CA GLY A 177 -56.58 -33.06 -3.47
C GLY A 177 -55.87 -31.94 -4.21
N GLN A 178 -54.70 -32.28 -4.75
CA GLN A 178 -54.22 -31.96 -6.10
C GLN A 178 -54.08 -30.48 -6.57
N GLN A 179 -52.82 -30.19 -6.90
CA GLN A 179 -52.35 -29.59 -8.15
C GLN A 179 -52.32 -28.06 -8.38
N TRP A 180 -51.07 -27.63 -8.64
CA TRP A 180 -50.57 -26.49 -9.40
C TRP A 180 -50.78 -25.07 -8.85
N GLN A 181 -49.69 -24.48 -8.33
CA GLN A 181 -49.18 -23.22 -8.89
C GLN A 181 -47.73 -22.97 -8.47
N GLN A 182 -46.91 -22.62 -9.48
CA GLN A 182 -45.58 -22.07 -9.33
C GLN A 182 -45.66 -20.78 -8.51
N SER A 183 -44.99 -20.76 -7.36
CA SER A 183 -44.59 -19.53 -6.69
C SER A 183 -43.09 -19.61 -6.49
N GLN A 184 -42.35 -18.78 -7.24
CA GLN A 184 -40.94 -18.54 -6.99
C GLN A 184 -40.73 -18.14 -5.52
N PRO A 185 -39.69 -18.61 -4.85
CA PRO A 185 -39.40 -18.17 -3.49
C PRO A 185 -38.97 -16.70 -3.52
N GLN A 186 -39.78 -15.83 -2.92
CA GLN A 186 -39.24 -14.58 -2.37
C GLN A 186 -38.17 -14.95 -1.34
N PRO A 187 -36.93 -14.44 -1.44
CA PRO A 187 -36.03 -14.49 -0.31
C PRO A 187 -36.61 -13.61 0.80
N GLN A 188 -37.19 -14.25 1.82
CA GLN A 188 -37.38 -13.62 3.11
C GLN A 188 -35.98 -13.29 3.65
N PHE A 189 -35.59 -12.02 3.52
CA PHE A 189 -34.54 -11.47 4.37
C PHE A 189 -35.08 -11.46 5.80
N GLN A 190 -34.81 -12.54 6.53
CA GLN A 190 -34.86 -12.55 7.97
C GLN A 190 -33.86 -11.49 8.45
N GLN A 191 -34.37 -10.33 8.85
CA GLN A 191 -33.60 -9.46 9.73
C GLN A 191 -33.31 -10.28 10.99
N PRO A 192 -32.04 -10.48 11.38
CA PRO A 192 -31.77 -10.99 12.71
C PRO A 192 -32.27 -9.92 13.69
N GLN A 193 -33.33 -10.25 14.44
CA GLN A 193 -33.63 -9.56 15.68
C GLN A 193 -32.39 -9.70 16.56
N GLN A 194 -31.62 -8.60 16.67
CA GLN A 194 -30.60 -8.50 17.68
C GLN A 194 -31.31 -8.49 19.04
N GLN A 195 -31.22 -9.61 19.75
CA GLN A 195 -31.54 -9.64 21.16
C GLN A 195 -30.51 -8.76 21.89
N PRO A 196 -30.92 -7.86 22.79
CA PRO A 196 -29.98 -7.23 23.70
C PRO A 196 -29.47 -8.30 24.68
N VAL A 197 -28.22 -8.72 24.51
CA VAL A 197 -27.50 -9.48 25.55
C VAL A 197 -27.20 -8.52 26.69
N TRP A 198 -28.10 -8.46 27.66
CA TRP A 198 -27.78 -7.98 28.99
C TRP A 198 -27.07 -9.10 29.75
N GLY A 199 -25.80 -8.87 30.09
CA GLY A 199 -25.08 -9.69 31.05
C GLY A 199 -23.69 -10.09 30.60
N GLN A 200 -22.71 -9.22 30.83
CA GLN A 200 -21.42 -9.69 31.31
C GLN A 200 -21.00 -8.90 32.56
N PRO A 201 -20.48 -9.59 33.60
CA PRO A 201 -19.98 -8.94 34.79
C PRO A 201 -18.70 -8.16 34.47
N GLN A 202 -18.65 -6.92 34.96
CA GLN A 202 -17.43 -6.12 35.02
C GLN A 202 -16.35 -6.93 35.75
N GLN A 203 -15.23 -7.21 35.07
CA GLN A 203 -13.99 -7.53 35.76
C GLN A 203 -13.30 -6.21 36.14
N PRO A 204 -13.06 -5.95 37.45
CA PRO A 204 -12.20 -4.85 37.83
C PRO A 204 -10.75 -5.25 37.56
N TRP A 205 -10.12 -4.58 36.60
CA TRP A 205 -8.66 -4.53 36.54
C TRP A 205 -8.16 -3.76 37.76
N GLN A 206 -7.75 -4.52 38.78
CA GLN A 206 -6.97 -4.01 39.88
C GLN A 206 -5.62 -3.54 39.34
N GLN A 207 -5.38 -2.24 39.44
CA GLN A 207 -4.04 -1.69 39.41
C GLN A 207 -3.28 -2.21 40.64
N PRO A 208 -2.04 -2.72 40.50
CA PRO A 208 -1.14 -2.73 41.63
C PRO A 208 -0.65 -1.29 41.85
N GLN A 209 -1.35 -0.54 42.73
CA GLN A 209 -0.72 0.56 43.45
C GLN A 209 0.38 -0.05 44.32
N GLN A 210 1.64 0.20 43.96
CA GLN A 210 2.74 0.04 44.90
C GLN A 210 2.60 1.14 45.96
N GLN A 211 1.81 0.86 47.00
CA GLN A 211 1.84 1.62 48.23
C GLN A 211 3.14 1.28 48.97
N ALA A 212 3.98 2.29 49.10
CA ALA A 212 5.09 2.33 50.03
C ALA A 212 4.53 2.22 51.46
N HIS A 213 4.55 1.03 52.03
CA HIS A 213 4.46 0.84 53.47
C HIS A 213 5.88 0.77 54.04
N HIS A 214 6.22 1.82 54.78
CA HIS A 214 7.29 1.82 55.74
C HIS A 214 7.00 0.78 56.84
N GLU A 215 7.74 -0.32 56.84
CA GLU A 215 8.05 -1.04 58.08
C GLU A 215 9.56 -1.02 58.26
N GLN A 216 9.99 -0.27 59.26
CA GLN A 216 11.36 -0.21 59.77
C GLN A 216 11.69 -1.55 60.43
N GLY A 217 12.29 -2.46 59.67
CA GLY A 217 13.09 -3.56 60.22
C GLY A 217 14.57 -3.25 60.06
N PRO A 218 15.42 -3.43 61.08
CA PRO A 218 16.87 -3.32 60.89
C PRO A 218 17.33 -4.41 59.89
N PRO A 219 18.16 -4.08 58.90
CA PRO A 219 18.68 -5.07 57.97
C PRO A 219 19.58 -6.08 58.71
N PRO A 220 19.55 -7.37 58.33
CA PRO A 220 20.44 -8.37 58.94
C PRO A 220 21.90 -8.11 58.55
N ALA A 221 22.79 -8.30 59.54
CA ALA A 221 24.21 -7.91 59.52
C ALA A 221 25.12 -8.65 58.54
N TRP A 222 24.59 -9.45 57.61
CA TRP A 222 25.40 -10.20 56.63
C TRP A 222 25.48 -9.54 55.24
N ALA A 223 24.78 -8.42 55.01
CA ALA A 223 24.77 -7.72 53.72
C ALA A 223 25.95 -6.74 53.50
N GLN A 224 27.04 -6.86 54.25
CA GLN A 224 28.26 -6.09 54.02
C GLN A 224 29.34 -6.97 53.40
N GLN A 225 29.19 -7.29 52.12
CA GLN A 225 30.35 -7.59 51.28
C GLN A 225 30.53 -6.45 50.28
N PRO A 226 31.70 -5.80 50.23
CA PRO A 226 31.99 -4.81 49.22
C PRO A 226 32.06 -5.53 47.86
N VAL A 227 31.09 -5.27 47.00
CA VAL A 227 31.16 -5.64 45.59
C VAL A 227 32.32 -4.82 45.00
N GLN A 228 33.49 -5.44 44.84
CA GLN A 228 34.57 -4.87 44.04
C GLN A 228 34.03 -4.76 42.62
N GLN A 229 33.73 -3.52 42.21
CA GLN A 229 33.40 -3.20 40.82
C GLN A 229 34.62 -3.53 39.97
N ALA A 230 34.62 -4.70 39.35
CA ALA A 230 35.45 -4.96 38.19
C ALA A 230 34.96 -4.02 37.08
N GLN A 231 35.67 -2.90 36.88
CA GLN A 231 35.46 -2.06 35.72
C GLN A 231 35.75 -2.91 34.48
N PRO A 232 34.80 -3.11 33.56
CA PRO A 232 35.12 -3.69 32.27
C PRO A 232 36.12 -2.76 31.58
N GLN A 233 37.35 -3.24 31.38
CA GLN A 233 38.27 -2.65 30.41
C GLN A 233 37.60 -2.80 29.04
N TYR A 234 36.90 -1.76 28.61
CA TYR A 234 36.51 -1.61 27.22
C TYR A 234 37.80 -1.45 26.41
N GLN A 235 38.28 -2.56 25.86
CA GLN A 235 39.23 -2.52 24.76
C GLN A 235 38.55 -1.71 23.65
N GLN A 236 39.08 -0.51 23.38
CA GLN A 236 38.62 0.28 22.25
C GLN A 236 38.80 -0.58 20.99
N PRO A 237 37.74 -0.79 20.20
CA PRO A 237 37.90 -1.47 18.92
C PRO A 237 38.90 -0.69 18.08
N PRO A 238 39.74 -1.37 17.28
CA PRO A 238 40.70 -0.71 16.41
C PRO A 238 39.95 0.31 15.54
N MET A 239 40.50 1.52 15.44
CA MET A 239 39.92 2.56 14.59
C MET A 239 39.74 2.00 13.18
N PRO A 240 38.56 2.19 12.55
CA PRO A 240 38.39 1.82 11.16
C PRO A 240 39.44 2.56 10.33
N PRO A 241 39.99 1.94 9.28
CA PRO A 241 40.93 2.60 8.39
C PRO A 241 40.30 3.91 7.91
N GLN A 242 41.04 5.01 8.07
CA GLN A 242 40.63 6.31 7.54
C GLN A 242 40.28 6.11 6.06
N PRO A 243 39.08 6.55 5.63
CA PRO A 243 38.78 6.56 4.20
C PRO A 243 39.87 7.41 3.50
N PRO A 244 40.32 6.99 2.31
CA PRO A 244 41.27 7.80 1.54
C PRO A 244 40.73 9.21 1.44
N ALA A 245 41.59 10.20 1.68
CA ALA A 245 41.26 11.61 1.70
C ALA A 245 40.33 11.91 0.53
N GLN A 246 39.07 12.16 0.88
CA GLN A 246 38.05 12.49 -0.09
C GLN A 246 38.45 13.84 -0.67
N GLY A 247 39.06 13.81 -1.86
CA GLY A 247 39.39 15.00 -2.65
C GLY A 247 38.21 15.96 -2.64
N SER A 248 38.53 17.24 -2.50
CA SER A 248 37.54 18.29 -2.23
C SER A 248 36.41 18.22 -3.26
N VAL A 249 35.20 18.61 -2.86
CA VAL A 249 34.04 18.64 -3.76
C VAL A 249 34.34 19.45 -5.04
N LEU A 250 35.22 20.45 -4.96
CA LEU A 250 35.71 21.22 -6.11
C LEU A 250 36.51 20.37 -7.11
N GLU A 251 37.33 19.45 -6.62
CA GLU A 251 38.19 18.60 -7.43
C GLU A 251 37.38 17.54 -8.18
N ARG A 252 36.30 17.03 -7.56
CA ARG A 252 35.35 16.14 -8.22
C ARG A 252 34.52 16.85 -9.29
N LEU A 253 34.13 18.12 -9.04
CA LEU A 253 33.44 18.92 -10.05
C LEU A 253 34.34 19.20 -11.26
N ALA A 254 35.63 19.49 -11.05
CA ALA A 254 36.58 19.73 -12.13
C ALA A 254 36.79 18.49 -13.01
N ALA A 255 36.91 17.30 -12.41
CA ALA A 255 37.04 16.04 -13.14
C ALA A 255 35.77 15.69 -13.95
N GLN A 256 34.58 16.04 -13.44
CA GLN A 256 33.32 15.81 -14.15
C GLN A 256 33.16 16.72 -15.38
N HIS A 257 33.67 17.95 -15.34
CA HIS A 257 33.69 18.83 -16.51
C HIS A 257 34.63 18.32 -17.61
N GLN A 258 35.81 17.79 -17.26
CA GLN A 258 36.74 17.23 -18.25
C GLN A 258 36.18 16.02 -19.02
N ASN A 259 35.41 15.15 -18.36
CA ASN A 259 34.78 14.01 -19.05
C ASN A 259 33.68 14.44 -20.02
N ASN A 260 32.93 15.50 -19.71
CA ASN A 260 31.88 16.01 -20.60
C ASN A 260 32.45 16.65 -21.88
N ASP A 261 33.60 17.31 -21.80
CA ASP A 261 34.26 17.89 -22.98
C ASP A 261 34.86 16.82 -23.90
N GLN A 262 35.37 15.71 -23.37
CA GLN A 262 35.81 14.58 -24.19
C GLN A 262 34.64 13.87 -24.90
N ALA A 263 33.50 13.71 -24.22
CA ALA A 263 32.31 13.11 -24.83
C ALA A 263 31.76 13.95 -25.99
N ARG A 264 31.85 15.29 -25.90
CA ARG A 264 31.42 16.19 -26.98
C ARG A 264 32.32 16.15 -28.21
N GLN A 265 33.60 15.87 -28.07
CA GLN A 265 34.52 15.76 -29.22
C GLN A 265 34.30 14.49 -30.05
N GLN A 266 33.70 13.43 -29.49
CA GLN A 266 33.45 12.19 -30.24
C GLN A 266 32.19 12.24 -31.12
N VAL A 267 31.29 13.22 -30.92
CA VAL A 267 30.03 13.33 -31.68
C VAL A 267 30.18 14.20 -32.94
N GLN A 268 31.31 14.89 -33.13
CA GLN A 268 31.64 15.61 -34.37
C GLN A 268 32.56 14.78 -35.28
N GLN A 269 32.15 13.56 -35.60
CA GLN A 269 32.66 12.90 -36.80
C GLN A 269 31.81 13.41 -37.99
N PRO A 270 32.41 14.05 -39.01
CA PRO A 270 31.67 14.48 -40.19
C PRO A 270 31.04 13.25 -40.86
N TYR A 271 29.74 13.31 -41.08
CA TYR A 271 28.99 12.29 -41.80
C TYR A 271 29.59 12.17 -43.21
N ASN A 272 30.23 11.03 -43.47
CA ASN A 272 31.03 10.81 -44.66
C ASN A 272 30.08 10.61 -45.87
N GLN A 273 29.92 11.63 -46.73
CA GLN A 273 29.06 11.62 -47.92
C GLN A 273 29.45 10.59 -49.00
N GLU A 274 30.51 9.81 -48.80
CA GLU A 274 30.96 8.79 -49.76
C GLU A 274 30.12 7.51 -49.78
N GLN A 275 29.27 7.24 -48.77
CA GLN A 275 28.40 6.06 -48.79
C GLN A 275 27.17 6.19 -49.69
N GLU A 276 26.69 7.40 -50.01
CA GLU A 276 25.55 7.57 -50.92
C GLU A 276 25.91 7.41 -52.41
N ARG A 277 27.20 7.53 -52.78
CA ARG A 277 27.62 7.35 -54.19
C ARG A 277 27.69 5.89 -54.64
N GLN A 278 27.76 4.93 -53.71
CA GLN A 278 27.73 3.51 -54.08
C GLN A 278 26.30 2.94 -54.18
N ALA A 279 25.29 3.65 -53.67
CA ALA A 279 23.90 3.21 -53.76
C ALA A 279 23.20 3.65 -55.06
N TYR A 280 23.69 4.70 -55.72
CA TYR A 280 23.12 5.23 -56.96
C TYR A 280 24.20 5.29 -58.05
N GLY A 281 24.42 4.16 -58.73
CA GLY A 281 25.44 4.00 -59.76
C GLY A 281 25.34 5.04 -60.88
N TYR A 282 26.25 6.01 -60.83
CA TYR A 282 26.67 6.87 -61.92
C TYR A 282 28.19 6.77 -62.08
#